data_AF-A0A665UGA6-F1
#
_entry.id   AF-A0A665UGA6-F1
#
_cell.length_a   1.000
_cell.length_b   1.000
_cell.length_c   1.000
_cell.angle_alpha   90.00
_cell.angle_beta   90.00
_cell.angle_gamma   90.00
#
_symmetry.space_group_name_H-M   'P 1'
#
loop_
_entity.id
_entity.type
_entity.pdbx_description
1 polymer ?
#
loop_
_entity_poly.entity_id
_entity_poly.type
_entity_poly.pdbx_seq_one_letter_code
_entity_poly.pdbx_strand_id
1 'polypeptide(L)'
;MYKSAIKGHVTHIFFSLIGRTHIWRRRRSRFWHITDLHLDPTYHLAPDPTQVCFSSKGAPAAGAGLFGAFLCDSPFRLIQSAFTHMAALTQPEDFIIWTGDSPPHVPVDELSTDTVVQVISNMTQTIRQHFPNLTVYPAVGNHDYWPQDQMPASTNIIYRAAAELWRPWLQPDALLTLSQGGFYSQLVTAGLRVVSLNTILYYGPNKASSNMTDPAGQFEWLEETLERATQSLEKVFIIAHVPVGYLPFARNITAVSQIHNERLVAIFRKYSGVIAGHFYGHTHRDSIMVLLDQEGKPLNSLFVSPAVTPIKNYLEPYSNNPAFRMYLYDRMDFGLLDIWQYYLNLTEANQKQRSDWRLEYIMTKAFGLTDLQPSSLLQLGLSFRLPQAAAFQRYFTNFMVSYNSSITCEGDCKLSQVCAVLHLDQPSYAKCVGQGGWKTD
;
A
#
# COMPACT_ATOMS: atom_id res chain seq x y z
N MET A 1 35.65 13.05 65.04
CA MET A 1 35.71 13.94 63.86
C MET A 1 35.55 13.07 62.61
N TYR A 2 34.32 12.95 62.13
CA TYR A 2 33.98 12.30 60.88
C TYR A 2 33.67 13.40 59.87
N LYS A 3 34.29 13.37 58.68
CA LYS A 3 33.61 13.66 57.42
C LYS A 3 34.46 13.22 56.23
N SER A 4 33.86 12.26 55.53
CA SER A 4 34.26 11.61 54.29
C SER A 4 33.65 12.35 53.08
N ALA A 5 34.35 12.22 51.95
CA ALA A 5 33.93 12.17 50.54
C ALA A 5 32.61 12.82 50.08
N ILE A 6 32.68 13.54 48.95
CA ILE A 6 31.98 13.28 47.68
C ILE A 6 32.28 14.48 46.77
N LYS A 7 33.22 14.32 45.83
CA LYS A 7 33.35 15.18 44.65
C LYS A 7 33.80 14.31 43.48
N GLY A 8 32.90 14.16 42.51
CA GLY A 8 33.19 13.51 41.23
C GLY A 8 32.10 12.52 40.87
N HIS A 9 31.02 12.98 40.24
CA HIS A 9 30.10 12.19 39.40
C HIS A 9 29.04 13.13 38.77
N VAL A 10 29.44 13.97 37.80
CA VAL A 10 28.43 14.66 36.94
C VAL A 10 28.81 14.69 35.44
N THR A 11 30.07 14.44 35.07
CA THR A 11 30.50 14.69 33.67
C THR A 11 30.43 13.50 32.70
N HIS A 12 29.97 12.31 33.11
CA HIS A 12 29.94 11.12 32.24
C HIS A 12 28.57 10.72 31.66
N ILE A 13 27.48 11.39 32.01
CA ILE A 13 26.12 10.98 31.58
C ILE A 13 25.68 11.68 30.27
N PHE A 14 26.26 12.83 29.90
CA PHE A 14 25.85 13.57 28.70
C PHE A 14 26.41 13.01 27.37
N PHE A 15 27.56 12.33 27.36
CA PHE A 15 28.14 11.77 26.13
C PHE A 15 27.48 10.45 25.68
N SER A 16 26.84 9.70 26.58
CA SER A 16 26.18 8.42 26.27
C SER A 16 24.84 8.60 25.52
N LEU A 17 24.06 9.63 25.87
CA LEU A 17 22.80 9.93 25.19
C LEU A 17 23.01 10.52 23.79
N ILE A 18 24.02 11.38 23.60
CA ILE A 18 24.35 11.97 22.30
C ILE A 18 24.96 10.90 21.36
N GLY A 19 25.82 10.01 21.88
CA GLY A 19 26.36 8.88 21.11
C GLY A 19 25.30 7.88 20.69
N ARG A 20 24.33 7.55 21.57
CA ARG A 20 23.21 6.68 21.23
C ARG A 20 22.29 7.34 20.20
N THR A 21 21.86 8.59 20.37
CA THR A 21 20.99 9.24 19.37
C THR A 21 21.67 9.39 18.01
N HIS A 22 22.98 9.61 17.94
CA HIS A 22 23.73 9.61 16.67
C HIS A 22 23.89 8.23 16.02
N ILE A 23 24.08 7.16 16.78
CA ILE A 23 24.13 5.78 16.26
C ILE A 23 22.74 5.31 15.81
N TRP A 24 21.69 5.63 16.56
CA TRP A 24 20.30 5.31 16.24
C TRP A 24 19.79 6.06 14.99
N ARG A 25 20.22 7.31 14.80
CA ARG A 25 19.90 8.11 13.59
C ARG A 25 20.65 7.64 12.34
N ARG A 26 21.76 6.90 12.50
CA ARG A 26 22.54 6.29 11.40
C ARG A 26 22.01 4.93 10.91
N ARG A 27 21.06 4.30 11.62
CA ARG A 27 20.52 2.97 11.28
C ARG A 27 19.22 2.98 10.48
N ARG A 28 18.59 4.13 10.30
CA ARG A 28 17.26 4.22 9.68
C ARG A 28 17.37 4.66 8.22
N SER A 29 16.70 3.94 7.34
CA SER A 29 16.40 4.38 5.98
C SER A 29 14.90 4.57 5.80
N ARG A 30 14.52 5.16 4.67
CA ARG A 30 13.13 5.51 4.38
C ARG A 30 12.81 5.23 2.93
N PHE A 31 11.54 4.99 2.66
CA PHE A 31 11.01 4.96 1.30
C PHE A 31 9.56 5.43 1.28
N TRP A 32 9.12 5.95 0.14
CA TRP A 32 7.75 6.35 -0.09
C TRP A 32 6.96 5.21 -0.71
N HIS A 33 5.68 5.13 -0.38
CA HIS A 33 4.71 4.27 -1.06
C HIS A 33 3.55 5.14 -1.54
N ILE A 34 3.37 5.15 -2.86
CA ILE A 34 2.23 5.76 -3.56
C ILE A 34 1.48 4.69 -4.33
N THR A 35 0.17 4.85 -4.48
CA THR A 35 -0.68 3.87 -5.14
C THR A 35 -2.00 4.52 -5.56
N ASP A 36 -2.68 3.92 -6.53
CA ASP A 36 -4.07 4.24 -6.87
C ASP A 36 -4.22 5.75 -7.12
N LEU A 37 -3.46 6.23 -8.11
CA LEU A 37 -3.45 7.65 -8.48
C LEU A 37 -4.75 8.01 -9.20
N HIS A 38 -5.22 7.11 -10.06
CA HIS A 38 -6.40 7.25 -10.91
C HIS A 38 -6.60 8.68 -11.41
N LEU A 39 -5.75 9.09 -12.35
CA LEU A 39 -5.93 10.37 -13.03
C LEU A 39 -7.24 10.33 -13.83
N ASP A 40 -8.14 11.27 -13.55
CA ASP A 40 -9.26 11.61 -14.42
C ASP A 40 -8.88 12.83 -15.28
N PRO A 41 -8.54 12.64 -16.57
CA PRO A 41 -8.21 13.76 -17.47
C PRO A 41 -9.41 14.64 -17.80
N THR A 42 -10.63 14.17 -17.54
CA THR A 42 -11.88 14.88 -17.85
C THR A 42 -12.31 15.82 -16.73
N TYR A 43 -11.68 15.74 -15.55
CA TYR A 43 -12.07 16.52 -14.40
C TYR A 43 -12.01 18.03 -14.69
N HIS A 44 -13.16 18.69 -14.59
CA HIS A 44 -13.26 20.15 -14.63
C HIS A 44 -14.44 20.63 -13.79
N LEU A 45 -14.38 21.86 -13.27
CA LEU A 45 -15.50 22.44 -12.55
C LEU A 45 -16.58 22.88 -13.56
N ALA A 46 -17.76 22.29 -13.45
CA ALA A 46 -18.91 22.57 -14.30
C ALA A 46 -20.12 23.04 -13.46
N PRO A 47 -21.01 23.90 -14.01
CA PRO A 47 -22.26 24.26 -13.34
C PRO A 47 -23.18 23.06 -13.11
N ASP A 48 -23.19 22.11 -14.05
CA ASP A 48 -23.89 20.83 -13.91
C ASP A 48 -22.99 19.84 -13.14
N PRO A 49 -23.39 19.41 -11.92
CA PRO A 49 -22.57 18.50 -11.11
C PRO A 49 -22.41 17.11 -11.74
N THR A 50 -23.21 16.74 -12.74
CA THR A 50 -23.07 15.47 -13.47
C THR A 50 -21.98 15.50 -14.55
N GLN A 51 -21.50 16.69 -14.92
CA GLN A 51 -20.50 16.91 -15.98
C GLN A 51 -19.10 17.21 -15.44
N VAL A 52 -18.90 17.11 -14.12
CA VAL A 52 -17.62 17.44 -13.47
C VAL A 52 -16.51 16.48 -13.88
N CYS A 53 -16.84 15.19 -13.99
CA CYS A 53 -15.86 14.13 -14.22
C CYS A 53 -16.56 12.90 -14.80
N PHE A 54 -15.93 12.19 -15.72
CA PHE A 54 -16.50 10.97 -16.31
C PHE A 54 -16.47 9.80 -15.33
N SER A 55 -15.52 9.80 -14.40
CA SER A 55 -15.41 8.80 -13.34
C SER A 55 -16.63 8.73 -12.41
N SER A 56 -17.45 9.79 -12.31
CA SER A 56 -18.72 9.73 -11.56
C SER A 56 -19.82 8.96 -12.29
N LYS A 57 -19.63 8.65 -13.58
CA LYS A 57 -20.59 7.91 -14.42
C LYS A 57 -21.97 8.57 -14.44
N GLY A 58 -21.99 9.91 -14.48
CA GLY A 58 -23.20 10.72 -14.46
C GLY A 58 -23.79 10.97 -13.06
N ALA A 59 -23.20 10.42 -12.00
CA ALA A 59 -23.58 10.79 -10.64
C ALA A 59 -23.19 12.25 -10.36
N PRO A 60 -24.05 13.04 -9.68
CA PRO A 60 -23.78 14.44 -9.42
C PRO A 60 -22.66 14.59 -8.37
N ALA A 61 -21.49 15.06 -8.80
CA ALA A 61 -20.33 15.34 -7.94
C ALA A 61 -20.52 16.68 -7.18
N ALA A 62 -21.54 16.73 -6.33
CA ALA A 62 -21.80 17.90 -5.49
C ALA A 62 -20.60 18.21 -4.57
N GLY A 63 -20.26 19.49 -4.43
CA GLY A 63 -19.12 19.93 -3.62
C GLY A 63 -17.75 19.69 -4.28
N ALA A 64 -17.71 19.44 -5.59
CA ALA A 64 -16.48 19.43 -6.37
C ALA A 64 -15.70 20.74 -6.21
N GLY A 65 -14.37 20.62 -6.13
CA GLY A 65 -13.47 21.76 -5.99
C GLY A 65 -12.13 21.51 -6.67
N LEU A 66 -11.20 22.44 -6.51
CA LEU A 66 -9.93 22.41 -7.25
C LEU A 66 -9.13 21.11 -7.10
N PHE A 67 -9.26 20.42 -5.96
CA PHE A 67 -8.49 19.21 -5.65
C PHE A 67 -9.29 17.92 -5.81
N GLY A 68 -10.53 17.97 -6.33
CA GLY A 68 -11.32 16.78 -6.61
C GLY A 68 -12.68 16.77 -5.91
N ALA A 69 -13.35 15.62 -5.97
CA ALA A 69 -14.61 15.33 -5.29
C ALA A 69 -14.63 13.85 -4.92
N PHE A 70 -15.32 13.46 -3.85
CA PHE A 70 -15.37 12.04 -3.44
C PHE A 70 -16.12 11.12 -4.43
N LEU A 71 -16.82 11.66 -5.43
CA LEU A 71 -17.43 10.88 -6.51
C LEU A 71 -16.62 10.90 -7.81
N CYS A 72 -15.45 11.54 -7.80
CA CYS A 72 -14.56 11.62 -8.94
C CYS A 72 -13.22 10.99 -8.61
N ASP A 73 -12.57 10.48 -9.64
CA ASP A 73 -11.15 10.22 -9.63
C ASP A 73 -10.32 11.51 -9.59
N SER A 74 -9.01 11.35 -9.41
CA SER A 74 -8.10 12.45 -9.12
C SER A 74 -8.01 13.43 -10.30
N PRO A 75 -8.29 14.74 -10.12
CA PRO A 75 -7.78 15.73 -11.05
C PRO A 75 -6.25 15.73 -11.02
N PHE A 76 -5.62 16.08 -12.14
CA PHE A 76 -4.16 16.21 -12.22
C PHE A 76 -3.58 17.13 -11.13
N ARG A 77 -4.31 18.20 -10.76
CA ARG A 77 -3.93 19.12 -9.68
C ARG A 77 -3.77 18.43 -8.33
N LEU A 78 -4.61 17.45 -8.00
CA LEU A 78 -4.50 16.69 -6.76
C LEU A 78 -3.18 15.90 -6.72
N ILE A 79 -2.91 15.16 -7.79
CA ILE A 79 -1.69 14.34 -7.95
C ILE A 79 -0.44 15.23 -7.88
N GLN A 80 -0.42 16.36 -8.61
CA GLN A 80 0.67 17.33 -8.53
C GLN A 80 0.89 17.87 -7.12
N SER A 81 -0.20 18.17 -6.40
CA SER A 81 -0.10 18.66 -5.03
C SER A 81 0.50 17.62 -4.07
N ALA A 82 0.16 16.34 -4.25
CA ALA A 82 0.72 15.23 -3.48
C ALA A 82 2.23 15.14 -3.72
N PHE A 83 2.65 15.07 -4.99
CA PHE A 83 4.07 14.97 -5.34
C PHE A 83 4.88 16.20 -4.96
N THR A 84 4.30 17.40 -5.04
CA THR A 84 4.95 18.63 -4.57
C THR A 84 5.23 18.57 -3.06
N HIS A 85 4.25 18.12 -2.26
CA HIS A 85 4.45 17.98 -0.81
C HIS A 85 5.46 16.87 -0.48
N MET A 86 5.35 15.71 -1.15
CA MET A 86 6.29 14.61 -0.99
C MET A 86 7.73 15.05 -1.30
N ALA A 87 7.96 15.71 -2.44
CA ALA A 87 9.29 16.14 -2.89
C ALA A 87 9.98 17.07 -1.87
N ALA A 88 9.23 17.90 -1.16
CA ALA A 88 9.77 18.76 -0.11
C ALA A 88 10.29 18.00 1.13
N LEU A 89 9.88 16.73 1.31
CA LEU A 89 10.23 15.87 2.44
C LEU A 89 11.23 14.76 2.07
N THR A 90 11.36 14.47 0.78
CA THR A 90 12.22 13.44 0.21
C THR A 90 13.70 13.74 0.42
N GLN A 91 14.48 12.72 0.80
CA GLN A 91 15.95 12.76 0.83
C GLN A 91 16.55 12.02 -0.37
N PRO A 92 17.79 12.37 -0.79
CA PRO A 92 18.45 11.73 -1.92
C PRO A 92 18.59 10.20 -1.82
N GLU A 93 18.67 9.65 -0.60
CA GLU A 93 18.83 8.22 -0.36
C GLU A 93 17.49 7.45 -0.27
N ASP A 94 16.36 8.15 -0.32
CA ASP A 94 15.05 7.50 -0.35
C ASP A 94 14.83 6.78 -1.69
N PHE A 95 13.86 5.88 -1.74
CA PHE A 95 13.30 5.36 -3.00
C PHE A 95 11.77 5.40 -2.94
N ILE A 96 11.12 5.13 -4.06
CA ILE A 96 9.64 5.10 -4.15
C ILE A 96 9.20 3.70 -4.58
N ILE A 97 8.18 3.16 -3.91
CA ILE A 97 7.36 2.07 -4.42
C ILE A 97 6.07 2.68 -4.97
N TRP A 98 5.69 2.29 -6.19
CA TRP A 98 4.46 2.74 -6.84
C TRP A 98 3.62 1.54 -7.27
N THR A 99 2.57 1.20 -6.53
CA THR A 99 1.79 -0.03 -6.76
C THR A 99 0.63 0.15 -7.73
N GLY A 100 0.81 0.94 -8.80
CA GLY A 100 -0.09 0.95 -9.97
C GLY A 100 -1.38 1.76 -9.82
N ASP A 101 -2.29 1.50 -10.76
CA ASP A 101 -3.62 2.08 -10.96
C ASP A 101 -3.59 3.59 -11.30
N SER A 102 -3.29 3.84 -12.57
CA SER A 102 -3.15 5.19 -13.15
C SER A 102 -4.41 5.68 -13.87
N PRO A 103 -5.09 4.88 -14.74
CA PRO A 103 -6.29 5.31 -15.45
C PRO A 103 -7.52 5.46 -14.56
N PRO A 104 -8.54 6.23 -14.96
CA PRO A 104 -9.74 6.46 -14.15
C PRO A 104 -10.74 5.30 -14.24
N HIS A 105 -11.70 5.29 -13.31
CA HIS A 105 -12.84 4.39 -13.26
C HIS A 105 -13.96 4.86 -14.19
N VAL A 106 -13.79 4.64 -15.50
CA VAL A 106 -14.82 4.93 -16.50
C VAL A 106 -15.31 3.63 -17.17
N PRO A 107 -16.46 3.63 -17.85
CA PRO A 107 -16.86 2.50 -18.70
C PRO A 107 -15.75 2.08 -19.67
N VAL A 108 -15.67 0.78 -19.98
CA VAL A 108 -14.58 0.21 -20.79
C VAL A 108 -14.46 0.87 -22.17
N ASP A 109 -15.58 1.27 -22.75
CA ASP A 109 -15.72 1.94 -24.05
C ASP A 109 -15.26 3.40 -24.06
N GLU A 110 -15.06 4.01 -22.89
CA GLU A 110 -14.47 5.36 -22.73
C GLU A 110 -12.92 5.32 -22.68
N LEU A 111 -12.32 4.12 -22.67
CA LEU A 111 -10.88 3.92 -22.70
C LEU A 111 -10.44 3.11 -23.92
N SER A 112 -9.13 3.10 -24.14
CA SER A 112 -8.46 2.27 -25.13
C SER A 112 -7.08 1.88 -24.60
N THR A 113 -6.42 0.91 -25.23
CA THR A 113 -5.01 0.59 -24.93
C THR A 113 -4.12 1.82 -25.04
N ASP A 114 -4.30 2.65 -26.06
CA ASP A 114 -3.49 3.86 -26.25
C ASP A 114 -3.72 4.89 -25.14
N THR A 115 -4.98 5.10 -24.75
CA THR A 115 -5.32 6.00 -23.64
C THR A 115 -4.70 5.52 -22.33
N VAL A 116 -4.77 4.22 -22.04
CA VAL A 116 -4.14 3.62 -20.84
C VAL A 116 -2.63 3.84 -20.85
N VAL A 117 -1.95 3.55 -21.97
CA VAL A 117 -0.50 3.81 -22.11
C VAL A 117 -0.17 5.29 -21.93
N GLN A 118 -0.98 6.19 -22.47
CA GLN A 118 -0.79 7.63 -22.31
C GLN A 118 -0.91 8.09 -20.85
N VAL A 119 -1.88 7.56 -20.11
CA VAL A 119 -2.03 7.90 -18.69
C VAL A 119 -0.86 7.34 -17.86
N ILE A 120 -0.45 6.10 -18.08
CA ILE A 120 0.73 5.51 -17.41
C ILE A 120 1.99 6.33 -17.74
N SER A 121 2.15 6.74 -19.01
CA SER A 121 3.24 7.61 -19.45
C SER A 121 3.22 8.98 -18.75
N ASN A 122 2.04 9.60 -18.64
CA ASN A 122 1.86 10.87 -17.93
C ASN A 122 2.25 10.74 -16.44
N MET A 123 1.78 9.70 -15.74
CA MET A 123 2.15 9.47 -14.34
C MET A 123 3.65 9.20 -14.19
N THR A 124 4.22 8.37 -15.06
CA THR A 124 5.66 8.08 -15.07
C THR A 124 6.48 9.37 -15.25
N GLN A 125 6.12 10.22 -16.21
CA GLN A 125 6.81 11.48 -16.47
C GLN A 125 6.64 12.47 -15.31
N THR A 126 5.43 12.57 -14.75
CA THR A 126 5.14 13.45 -13.62
C THR A 126 5.96 13.06 -12.39
N ILE A 127 6.07 11.76 -12.10
CA ILE A 127 6.94 11.24 -11.03
C ILE A 127 8.40 11.62 -11.30
N ARG A 128 8.91 11.38 -12.52
CA ARG A 128 10.29 11.73 -12.88
C ARG A 128 10.58 13.23 -12.78
N GLN A 129 9.61 14.09 -13.06
CA GLN A 129 9.75 15.55 -12.94
C GLN A 129 9.89 15.99 -11.47
N HIS A 130 9.14 15.38 -10.56
CA HIS A 130 9.21 15.72 -9.13
C HIS A 130 10.38 15.02 -8.42
N PHE A 131 10.80 13.85 -8.89
CA PHE A 131 11.81 13.01 -8.26
C PHE A 131 12.90 12.56 -9.26
N PRO A 132 13.64 13.49 -9.90
CA PRO A 132 14.54 13.17 -11.01
C PRO A 132 15.71 12.25 -10.63
N ASN A 133 16.07 12.19 -9.34
CA ASN A 133 17.22 11.44 -8.84
C ASN A 133 16.84 10.19 -8.04
N LEU A 134 15.55 9.88 -7.89
CA LEU A 134 15.12 8.69 -7.16
C LEU A 134 14.83 7.53 -8.10
N THR A 135 15.16 6.33 -7.63
CA THR A 135 14.66 5.11 -8.25
C THR A 135 13.24 4.85 -7.78
N VAL A 136 12.37 4.49 -8.73
CA VAL A 136 11.00 4.06 -8.46
C VAL A 136 10.86 2.59 -8.82
N TYR A 137 10.25 1.82 -7.93
CA TYR A 137 9.90 0.42 -8.14
C TYR A 137 8.38 0.32 -8.35
N PRO A 138 7.92 0.37 -9.61
CA PRO A 138 6.51 0.27 -9.94
C PRO A 138 5.99 -1.17 -9.97
N ALA A 139 4.71 -1.35 -9.70
CA ALA A 139 3.92 -2.53 -10.03
C ALA A 139 2.72 -2.10 -10.90
N VAL A 140 2.23 -2.99 -11.77
CA VAL A 140 1.01 -2.74 -12.54
C VAL A 140 -0.23 -2.94 -11.68
N GLY A 141 -1.25 -2.12 -11.90
CA GLY A 141 -2.60 -2.23 -11.32
C GLY A 141 -3.63 -2.82 -12.28
N ASN A 142 -4.85 -3.12 -11.80
CA ASN A 142 -5.89 -3.71 -12.65
C ASN A 142 -6.49 -2.70 -13.64
N HIS A 143 -6.46 -1.40 -13.34
CA HIS A 143 -6.83 -0.35 -14.28
C HIS A 143 -5.71 0.04 -15.25
N ASP A 144 -4.47 -0.40 -15.01
CA ASP A 144 -3.34 -0.18 -15.94
C ASP A 144 -3.39 -1.09 -17.18
N TYR A 145 -4.56 -1.64 -17.54
CA TYR A 145 -4.77 -2.48 -18.72
C TYR A 145 -6.09 -2.11 -19.41
N TRP A 146 -6.20 -2.39 -20.71
CA TRP A 146 -7.45 -2.25 -21.45
C TRP A 146 -7.79 -3.54 -22.22
N PRO A 147 -9.03 -4.06 -22.09
CA PRO A 147 -10.04 -3.68 -21.09
C PRO A 147 -9.55 -3.86 -19.65
N GLN A 148 -10.01 -3.03 -18.71
CA GLN A 148 -9.59 -3.11 -17.29
C GLN A 148 -9.75 -4.54 -16.75
N ASP A 149 -8.87 -4.92 -15.83
CA ASP A 149 -8.78 -6.23 -15.16
C ASP A 149 -8.31 -7.40 -16.05
N GLN A 150 -8.49 -7.34 -17.38
CA GLN A 150 -8.32 -8.48 -18.30
C GLN A 150 -6.85 -8.72 -18.69
N MET A 151 -5.96 -8.71 -17.71
CA MET A 151 -4.52 -8.74 -17.92
C MET A 151 -4.05 -10.17 -18.29
N PRO A 152 -3.44 -10.38 -19.47
CA PRO A 152 -3.09 -11.72 -19.94
C PRO A 152 -1.81 -12.24 -19.30
N ALA A 153 -1.68 -13.57 -19.26
CA ALA A 153 -0.51 -14.29 -18.79
C ALA A 153 0.67 -14.32 -19.78
N SER A 154 0.65 -13.48 -20.82
CA SER A 154 1.67 -13.40 -21.86
C SER A 154 2.00 -11.95 -22.21
N THR A 155 3.13 -11.76 -22.91
CA THR A 155 3.59 -10.44 -23.36
C THR A 155 2.50 -9.72 -24.15
N ASN A 156 2.36 -8.42 -23.90
CA ASN A 156 1.36 -7.58 -24.52
C ASN A 156 1.87 -6.13 -24.65
N ILE A 157 1.06 -5.26 -25.27
CA ILE A 157 1.42 -3.87 -25.54
C ILE A 157 1.67 -3.09 -24.24
N ILE A 158 0.83 -3.28 -23.22
CA ILE A 158 0.96 -2.60 -21.93
C ILE A 158 2.27 -3.01 -21.22
N TYR A 159 2.58 -4.30 -21.14
CA TYR A 159 3.82 -4.77 -20.50
C TYR A 159 5.07 -4.21 -21.20
N ARG A 160 5.07 -4.18 -22.53
CA ARG A 160 6.17 -3.61 -23.31
C ARG A 160 6.27 -2.10 -23.12
N ALA A 161 5.13 -1.39 -23.13
CA ALA A 161 5.09 0.04 -22.88
C ALA A 161 5.58 0.38 -21.46
N ALA A 162 5.14 -0.35 -20.45
CA ALA A 162 5.61 -0.21 -19.07
C ALA A 162 7.13 -0.45 -18.97
N ALA A 163 7.65 -1.50 -19.61
CA ALA A 163 9.09 -1.74 -19.65
C ALA A 163 9.87 -0.58 -20.28
N GLU A 164 9.41 -0.03 -21.42
CA GLU A 164 10.08 1.13 -22.02
C GLU A 164 9.98 2.39 -21.16
N LEU A 165 8.80 2.66 -20.57
CA LEU A 165 8.58 3.82 -19.71
C LEU A 165 9.41 3.76 -18.42
N TRP A 166 9.58 2.57 -17.84
CA TRP A 166 10.26 2.35 -16.56
C TRP A 166 11.74 1.97 -16.70
N ARG A 167 12.25 1.90 -17.93
CA ARG A 167 13.68 1.71 -18.24
C ARG A 167 14.64 2.63 -17.48
N PRO A 168 14.32 3.90 -17.18
CA PRO A 168 15.21 4.74 -16.36
C PRO A 168 15.41 4.25 -14.93
N TRP A 169 14.53 3.39 -14.41
CA TRP A 169 14.58 2.90 -13.02
C TRP A 169 15.01 1.43 -12.92
N LEU A 170 14.81 0.65 -13.98
CA LEU A 170 14.95 -0.80 -13.95
C LEU A 170 16.13 -1.32 -14.79
N GLN A 171 16.77 -2.37 -14.28
CA GLN A 171 17.86 -3.07 -14.94
C GLN A 171 17.35 -3.99 -16.06
N PRO A 172 18.20 -4.37 -17.04
CA PRO A 172 17.79 -5.17 -18.20
C PRO A 172 17.03 -6.45 -17.86
N ASP A 173 17.46 -7.21 -16.85
CA ASP A 173 16.79 -8.46 -16.45
C ASP A 173 15.39 -8.21 -15.89
N ALA A 174 15.21 -7.12 -15.14
CA ALA A 174 13.91 -6.72 -14.61
C ALA A 174 12.97 -6.27 -15.74
N LEU A 175 13.50 -5.51 -16.70
CA LEU A 175 12.75 -5.08 -17.90
C LEU A 175 12.31 -6.27 -18.76
N LEU A 176 13.14 -7.32 -18.86
CA LEU A 176 12.83 -8.53 -19.61
C LEU A 176 11.59 -9.23 -19.03
N THR A 177 11.60 -9.57 -17.74
CA THR A 177 10.45 -10.27 -17.11
C THR A 177 9.21 -9.37 -17.06
N LEU A 178 9.39 -8.07 -16.83
CA LEU A 178 8.31 -7.09 -16.86
C LEU A 178 7.60 -7.09 -18.23
N SER A 179 8.36 -7.06 -19.33
CA SER A 179 7.81 -7.09 -20.69
C SER A 179 7.09 -8.39 -21.06
N GLN A 180 7.40 -9.48 -20.35
CA GLN A 180 6.85 -10.82 -20.58
C GLN A 180 5.60 -11.10 -19.75
N GLY A 181 5.58 -10.70 -18.48
CA GLY A 181 4.52 -11.08 -17.53
C GLY A 181 4.05 -9.99 -16.57
N GLY A 182 4.57 -8.76 -16.65
CA GLY A 182 4.18 -7.67 -15.76
C GLY A 182 4.82 -7.70 -14.37
N PHE A 183 5.77 -8.60 -14.12
CA PHE A 183 6.46 -8.78 -12.83
C PHE A 183 7.99 -8.78 -12.98
N TYR A 184 8.71 -8.45 -11.93
CA TYR A 184 10.17 -8.43 -11.93
C TYR A 184 10.76 -8.42 -10.52
N SER A 185 12.09 -8.60 -10.42
CA SER A 185 12.82 -8.31 -9.20
C SER A 185 14.07 -7.49 -9.46
N GLN A 186 14.48 -6.67 -8.48
CA GLN A 186 15.66 -5.83 -8.60
C GLN A 186 16.27 -5.55 -7.22
N LEU A 187 17.60 -5.51 -7.14
CA LEU A 187 18.31 -5.03 -5.96
C LEU A 187 18.09 -3.52 -5.79
N VAL A 188 17.67 -3.13 -4.59
CA VAL A 188 17.57 -1.72 -4.17
C VAL A 188 18.92 -1.22 -3.68
N THR A 189 19.56 -2.03 -2.85
CA THR A 189 20.89 -1.83 -2.30
C THR A 189 21.46 -3.20 -1.94
N ALA A 190 22.72 -3.26 -1.52
CA ALA A 190 23.32 -4.51 -1.06
C ALA A 190 22.46 -5.14 0.06
N GLY A 191 22.00 -6.37 -0.16
CA GLY A 191 21.19 -7.12 0.80
C GLY A 191 19.69 -6.83 0.78
N LEU A 192 19.18 -5.90 -0.03
CA LEU A 192 17.73 -5.66 -0.15
C LEU A 192 17.29 -5.74 -1.62
N ARG A 193 16.31 -6.62 -1.87
CA ARG A 193 15.65 -6.80 -3.16
C ARG A 193 14.18 -6.38 -3.07
N VAL A 194 13.69 -5.72 -4.10
CA VAL A 194 12.25 -5.60 -4.36
C VAL A 194 11.83 -6.68 -5.34
N VAL A 195 10.71 -7.34 -5.04
CA VAL A 195 10.01 -8.25 -5.93
C VAL A 195 8.66 -7.63 -6.22
N SER A 196 8.47 -7.19 -7.46
CA SER A 196 7.22 -6.61 -7.95
C SER A 196 6.38 -7.69 -8.61
N LEU A 197 5.27 -8.05 -7.99
CA LEU A 197 4.33 -9.04 -8.48
C LEU A 197 3.22 -8.40 -9.32
N ASN A 198 2.80 -9.12 -10.35
CA ASN A 198 1.57 -8.88 -11.08
C ASN A 198 0.44 -9.72 -10.47
N THR A 199 -0.20 -9.22 -9.41
CA THR A 199 -1.31 -9.92 -8.76
C THR A 199 -2.64 -9.80 -9.50
N ILE A 200 -2.70 -9.02 -10.59
CA ILE A 200 -3.89 -8.92 -11.45
C ILE A 200 -4.13 -10.25 -12.17
N LEU A 201 -3.08 -11.03 -12.43
CA LEU A 201 -3.21 -12.40 -12.94
C LEU A 201 -4.00 -13.32 -11.99
N TYR A 202 -4.18 -12.92 -10.74
CA TYR A 202 -4.93 -13.68 -9.73
C TYR A 202 -6.27 -13.02 -9.40
N TYR A 203 -6.57 -11.85 -9.94
CA TYR A 203 -7.76 -11.07 -9.58
C TYR A 203 -9.04 -11.74 -10.10
N GLY A 204 -10.07 -11.85 -9.25
CA GLY A 204 -11.31 -12.59 -9.59
C GLY A 204 -12.03 -12.13 -10.88
N PRO A 205 -12.08 -10.81 -11.15
CA PRO A 205 -12.58 -10.27 -12.42
C PRO A 205 -11.73 -10.61 -13.67
N ASN A 206 -10.45 -10.96 -13.51
CA ASN A 206 -9.60 -11.28 -14.65
C ASN A 206 -9.97 -12.63 -15.27
N LYS A 207 -10.60 -12.61 -16.44
CA LYS A 207 -10.97 -13.83 -17.17
C LYS A 207 -9.84 -14.36 -18.05
N ALA A 208 -8.81 -13.57 -18.31
CA ALA A 208 -7.68 -13.96 -19.15
C ALA A 208 -6.79 -15.04 -18.49
N SER A 209 -6.82 -15.16 -17.15
CA SER A 209 -6.01 -16.10 -16.38
C SER A 209 -6.82 -17.03 -15.46
N SER A 210 -8.15 -16.98 -15.47
CA SER A 210 -9.01 -17.60 -14.44
C SER A 210 -8.85 -19.11 -14.29
N ASN A 211 -8.43 -19.83 -15.34
CA ASN A 211 -8.28 -21.28 -15.35
C ASN A 211 -6.82 -21.74 -15.27
N MET A 212 -5.87 -20.82 -15.04
CA MET A 212 -4.45 -21.13 -15.00
C MET A 212 -4.01 -21.44 -13.57
N THR A 213 -3.32 -22.55 -13.39
CA THR A 213 -2.71 -22.92 -12.11
C THR A 213 -1.53 -22.02 -11.77
N ASP A 214 -0.76 -21.61 -12.78
CA ASP A 214 0.38 -20.70 -12.68
C ASP A 214 0.43 -19.71 -13.85
N PRO A 215 -0.44 -18.67 -13.85
CA PRO A 215 -0.44 -17.71 -14.94
C PRO A 215 0.91 -17.00 -15.06
N ALA A 216 1.46 -17.02 -16.27
CA ALA A 216 2.78 -16.49 -16.64
C ALA A 216 3.98 -17.17 -15.95
N GLY A 217 3.79 -18.33 -15.30
CA GLY A 217 4.84 -18.99 -14.52
C GLY A 217 5.30 -18.18 -13.31
N GLN A 218 4.47 -17.23 -12.84
CA GLN A 218 4.86 -16.26 -11.82
C GLN A 218 5.05 -16.91 -10.44
N PHE A 219 4.34 -17.99 -10.09
CA PHE A 219 4.57 -18.68 -8.83
C PHE A 219 5.91 -19.43 -8.82
N GLU A 220 6.19 -20.20 -9.87
CA GLU A 220 7.50 -20.84 -10.05
C GLU A 220 8.63 -19.81 -10.01
N TRP A 221 8.52 -18.74 -10.79
CA TRP A 221 9.49 -17.64 -10.79
C TRP A 221 9.65 -16.98 -9.42
N LEU A 222 8.56 -16.80 -8.66
CA LEU A 222 8.59 -16.20 -7.32
C LEU A 222 9.35 -17.10 -6.35
N GLU A 223 9.07 -18.41 -6.33
CA GLU A 223 9.78 -19.36 -5.47
C GLU A 223 11.28 -19.40 -5.80
N GLU A 224 11.64 -19.48 -7.08
CA GLU A 224 13.05 -19.43 -7.51
C GLU A 224 13.74 -18.12 -7.13
N THR A 225 13.02 -17.00 -7.20
CA THR A 225 13.57 -15.68 -6.84
C THR A 225 13.78 -15.56 -5.33
N LEU A 226 12.85 -16.04 -4.51
CA LEU A 226 12.97 -16.05 -3.06
C LEU A 226 14.04 -17.04 -2.57
N GLU A 227 14.17 -18.19 -3.25
CA GLU A 227 15.23 -19.16 -2.99
C GLU A 227 16.62 -18.55 -3.27
N ARG A 228 16.80 -17.88 -4.42
CA ARG A 228 18.05 -17.17 -4.74
C ARG A 228 18.35 -16.04 -3.77
N ALA A 229 17.33 -15.30 -3.32
CA ALA A 229 17.51 -14.27 -2.29
C ALA A 229 17.99 -14.88 -0.97
N THR A 230 17.45 -16.05 -0.59
CA THR A 230 17.90 -16.83 0.58
C THR A 230 19.39 -17.19 0.47
N GLN A 231 19.79 -17.75 -0.68
CA GLN A 231 21.18 -18.16 -0.93
C GLN A 231 22.15 -16.97 -0.99
N SER A 232 21.65 -15.82 -1.44
CA SER A 232 22.42 -14.57 -1.56
C SER A 232 22.42 -13.73 -0.28
N LEU A 233 21.81 -14.22 0.81
CA LEU A 233 21.66 -13.51 2.08
C LEU A 233 20.97 -12.13 1.94
N GLU A 234 20.02 -12.03 1.00
CA GLU A 234 19.21 -10.85 0.77
C GLU A 234 17.92 -10.90 1.61
N LYS A 235 17.36 -9.73 1.90
CA LYS A 235 15.97 -9.55 2.34
C LYS A 235 15.12 -9.04 1.18
N VAL A 236 13.83 -9.35 1.25
CA VAL A 236 12.89 -9.05 0.17
C VAL A 236 11.74 -8.17 0.65
N PHE A 237 11.49 -7.09 -0.08
CA PHE A 237 10.23 -6.36 -0.05
C PHE A 237 9.35 -6.84 -1.21
N ILE A 238 8.17 -7.38 -0.89
CA ILE A 238 7.15 -7.75 -1.87
C ILE A 238 6.29 -6.52 -2.14
N ILE A 239 6.18 -6.12 -3.40
CA ILE A 239 5.24 -5.09 -3.83
C ILE A 239 4.27 -5.71 -4.83
N ALA A 240 3.00 -5.37 -4.73
CA ALA A 240 1.99 -5.73 -5.73
C ALA A 240 0.80 -4.78 -5.64
N HIS A 241 -0.11 -4.83 -6.61
CA HIS A 241 -1.30 -4.00 -6.56
C HIS A 241 -2.41 -4.62 -5.69
N VAL A 242 -3.05 -5.70 -6.17
CA VAL A 242 -4.11 -6.41 -5.43
C VAL A 242 -3.48 -7.20 -4.27
N PRO A 243 -3.95 -7.01 -3.01
CA PRO A 243 -3.40 -7.72 -1.86
C PRO A 243 -3.78 -9.20 -1.82
N VAL A 244 -3.06 -9.98 -1.01
CA VAL A 244 -3.53 -11.27 -0.50
C VAL A 244 -4.54 -11.08 0.64
N GLY A 245 -5.18 -12.16 1.05
CA GLY A 245 -6.12 -12.20 2.16
C GLY A 245 -7.52 -11.77 1.79
N TYR A 246 -8.29 -11.43 2.82
CA TYR A 246 -9.71 -11.11 2.75
C TYR A 246 -9.97 -9.61 2.71
N LEU A 247 -10.99 -9.19 1.96
CA LEU A 247 -11.41 -7.81 1.94
C LEU A 247 -11.98 -7.42 3.33
N PRO A 248 -11.45 -6.38 3.99
CA PRO A 248 -11.86 -6.04 5.34
C PRO A 248 -13.28 -5.44 5.44
N PHE A 249 -13.86 -5.07 4.29
CA PHE A 249 -15.20 -4.51 4.14
C PHE A 249 -16.21 -5.50 3.53
N ALA A 250 -15.78 -6.73 3.21
CA ALA A 250 -16.66 -7.76 2.64
C ALA A 250 -16.39 -9.14 3.26
N ARG A 251 -17.44 -9.84 3.67
CA ARG A 251 -17.30 -11.11 4.39
C ARG A 251 -17.11 -12.28 3.44
N ASN A 252 -16.13 -13.13 3.74
CA ASN A 252 -15.79 -14.34 2.97
C ASN A 252 -15.35 -14.07 1.51
N ILE A 253 -14.88 -12.86 1.20
CA ILE A 253 -14.38 -12.50 -0.13
C ILE A 253 -12.88 -12.20 -0.03
N THR A 254 -12.07 -12.98 -0.74
CA THR A 254 -10.64 -12.71 -0.93
C THR A 254 -10.42 -11.63 -1.99
N ALA A 255 -9.35 -10.86 -1.88
CA ALA A 255 -9.01 -9.81 -2.84
C ALA A 255 -8.57 -10.40 -4.20
N VAL A 256 -7.76 -11.47 -4.18
CA VAL A 256 -7.49 -12.33 -5.35
C VAL A 256 -8.35 -13.60 -5.29
N SER A 257 -8.34 -14.43 -6.33
CA SER A 257 -9.05 -15.71 -6.33
C SER A 257 -8.59 -16.57 -5.14
N GLN A 258 -9.51 -17.31 -4.52
CA GLN A 258 -9.18 -18.07 -3.32
C GLN A 258 -8.04 -19.09 -3.56
N ILE A 259 -8.03 -19.77 -4.71
CA ILE A 259 -6.99 -20.76 -5.05
C ILE A 259 -5.60 -20.09 -5.13
N HIS A 260 -5.52 -18.94 -5.79
CA HIS A 260 -4.27 -18.20 -5.91
C HIS A 260 -3.86 -17.54 -4.59
N ASN A 261 -4.83 -17.09 -3.78
CA ASN A 261 -4.59 -16.61 -2.43
C ASN A 261 -3.89 -17.66 -1.56
N GLU A 262 -4.44 -18.88 -1.51
CA GLU A 262 -3.85 -19.97 -0.73
C GLU A 262 -2.44 -20.29 -1.21
N ARG A 263 -2.20 -20.29 -2.53
CA ARG A 263 -0.87 -20.53 -3.10
C ARG A 263 0.13 -19.44 -2.73
N LEU A 264 -0.24 -18.16 -2.82
CA LEU A 264 0.61 -17.05 -2.38
C LEU A 264 0.91 -17.12 -0.89
N VAL A 265 -0.11 -17.33 -0.06
CA VAL A 265 0.04 -17.42 1.39
C VAL A 265 0.96 -18.58 1.77
N ALA A 266 0.87 -19.72 1.09
CA ALA A 266 1.78 -20.85 1.31
C ALA A 266 3.24 -20.51 0.94
N ILE A 267 3.48 -19.85 -0.21
CA ILE A 267 4.81 -19.41 -0.62
C ILE A 267 5.37 -18.40 0.39
N PHE A 268 4.58 -17.42 0.80
CA PHE A 268 5.01 -16.40 1.77
C PHE A 268 5.32 -17.00 3.14
N ARG A 269 4.57 -18.00 3.61
CA ARG A 269 4.91 -18.75 4.82
C ARG A 269 6.27 -19.44 4.70
N LYS A 270 6.47 -20.18 3.61
CA LYS A 270 7.72 -20.92 3.32
C LYS A 270 8.94 -20.01 3.31
N TYR A 271 8.83 -18.82 2.73
CA TYR A 271 9.94 -17.87 2.57
C TYR A 271 9.91 -16.69 3.55
N SER A 272 9.12 -16.80 4.63
CA SER A 272 8.94 -15.72 5.61
C SER A 272 10.24 -15.26 6.29
N GLY A 273 11.25 -16.12 6.37
CA GLY A 273 12.58 -15.76 6.88
C GLY A 273 13.38 -14.79 6.01
N VAL A 274 13.03 -14.66 4.72
CA VAL A 274 13.68 -13.76 3.75
C VAL A 274 12.83 -12.53 3.46
N ILE A 275 11.51 -12.65 3.52
CA ILE A 275 10.61 -11.52 3.29
C ILE A 275 10.59 -10.60 4.52
N ALA A 276 10.89 -9.32 4.31
CA ALA A 276 10.93 -8.30 5.37
C ALA A 276 9.67 -7.42 5.42
N GLY A 277 8.84 -7.43 4.36
CA GLY A 277 7.57 -6.71 4.33
C GLY A 277 6.83 -6.85 3.00
N HIS A 278 5.50 -6.64 3.05
CA HIS A 278 4.63 -6.62 1.88
C HIS A 278 3.88 -5.30 1.76
N PHE A 279 3.78 -4.77 0.55
CA PHE A 279 3.21 -3.45 0.27
C PHE A 279 2.22 -3.54 -0.90
N TYR A 280 0.96 -3.18 -0.62
CA TYR A 280 -0.15 -3.29 -1.57
C TYR A 280 -0.95 -2.00 -1.71
N GLY A 281 -1.78 -1.91 -2.74
CA GLY A 281 -2.74 -0.83 -2.99
C GLY A 281 -4.15 -1.37 -3.15
N HIS A 282 -4.81 -0.99 -4.26
CA HIS A 282 -6.08 -1.52 -4.79
C HIS A 282 -7.33 -1.19 -3.96
N THR A 283 -7.28 -1.40 -2.65
CA THR A 283 -8.47 -1.25 -1.79
C THR A 283 -8.83 0.20 -1.52
N HIS A 284 -7.90 1.14 -1.79
CA HIS A 284 -7.97 2.55 -1.40
C HIS A 284 -8.11 2.78 0.10
N ARG A 285 -7.76 1.80 0.94
CA ARG A 285 -7.91 1.88 2.41
C ARG A 285 -6.60 1.63 3.10
N ASP A 286 -6.44 2.27 4.26
CA ASP A 286 -5.31 2.02 5.15
C ASP A 286 -5.57 0.74 5.95
N SER A 287 -4.89 -0.34 5.60
CA SER A 287 -5.05 -1.62 6.28
C SER A 287 -3.73 -2.29 6.58
N ILE A 288 -3.74 -3.06 7.66
CA ILE A 288 -2.63 -3.92 8.05
C ILE A 288 -3.08 -5.37 8.05
N MET A 289 -2.15 -6.26 7.82
CA MET A 289 -2.35 -7.70 7.91
C MET A 289 -1.12 -8.33 8.55
N VAL A 290 -1.33 -9.40 9.30
CA VAL A 290 -0.24 -10.20 9.86
C VAL A 290 -0.36 -11.63 9.34
N LEU A 291 0.67 -12.11 8.66
CA LEU A 291 0.75 -13.50 8.24
C LEU A 291 1.19 -14.35 9.43
N LEU A 292 0.41 -15.38 9.75
CA LEU A 292 0.71 -16.35 10.81
C LEU A 292 1.13 -17.70 10.20
N ASP A 293 1.98 -18.45 10.92
CA ASP A 293 2.17 -19.88 10.66
C ASP A 293 0.93 -20.70 11.10
N GLN A 294 1.01 -22.02 10.99
CA GLN A 294 -0.10 -22.92 11.32
C GLN A 294 -0.35 -22.98 12.84
N GLU A 295 0.66 -22.65 13.64
CA GLU A 295 0.65 -22.61 15.10
C GLU A 295 0.24 -21.24 15.67
N GLY A 296 0.05 -20.23 14.81
CA GLY A 296 -0.35 -18.88 15.19
C GLY A 296 0.80 -17.93 15.54
N LYS A 297 2.05 -18.30 15.25
CA LYS A 297 3.21 -17.41 15.39
C LYS A 297 3.22 -16.39 14.25
N PRO A 298 3.51 -15.12 14.54
CA PRO A 298 3.58 -14.10 13.51
C PRO A 298 4.85 -14.22 12.67
N LEU A 299 4.69 -14.23 11.34
CA LEU A 299 5.74 -14.46 10.35
C LEU A 299 6.11 -13.18 9.58
N ASN A 300 5.13 -12.53 8.94
CA ASN A 300 5.37 -11.33 8.12
C ASN A 300 4.32 -10.25 8.38
N SER A 301 4.73 -9.00 8.21
CA SER A 301 3.89 -7.80 8.25
C SER A 301 3.51 -7.37 6.83
N LEU A 302 2.24 -7.10 6.60
CA LEU A 302 1.71 -6.70 5.30
C LEU A 302 0.90 -5.42 5.46
N PHE A 303 1.03 -4.52 4.49
CA PHE A 303 0.43 -3.20 4.52
C PHE A 303 -0.28 -2.90 3.22
N VAL A 304 -1.50 -2.39 3.32
CA VAL A 304 -2.26 -1.84 2.20
C VAL A 304 -2.28 -0.32 2.37
N SER A 305 -1.81 0.39 1.35
CA SER A 305 -1.81 1.85 1.35
C SER A 305 -3.15 2.38 0.84
N PRO A 306 -3.69 3.44 1.43
CA PRO A 306 -4.81 4.16 0.85
C PRO A 306 -4.37 4.89 -0.43
N ALA A 307 -5.36 5.26 -1.22
CA ALA A 307 -5.19 5.87 -2.53
C ALA A 307 -4.93 7.38 -2.45
N VAL A 308 -4.32 7.92 -3.52
CA VAL A 308 -4.38 9.36 -3.78
C VAL A 308 -5.78 9.75 -4.26
N THR A 309 -6.42 8.91 -5.09
CA THR A 309 -7.80 9.18 -5.50
C THR A 309 -8.76 9.13 -4.29
N PRO A 310 -9.71 10.08 -4.18
CA PRO A 310 -10.74 10.06 -3.16
C PRO A 310 -12.03 9.37 -3.64
N ILE A 311 -12.02 8.73 -4.82
CA ILE A 311 -13.24 8.19 -5.41
C ILE A 311 -13.88 7.14 -4.50
N LYS A 312 -15.19 7.23 -4.36
CA LYS A 312 -16.06 6.15 -3.89
C LYS A 312 -17.18 5.94 -4.90
N ASN A 313 -17.76 4.75 -4.91
CA ASN A 313 -19.00 4.53 -5.63
C ASN A 313 -20.13 5.37 -5.00
N TYR A 314 -21.15 5.72 -5.81
CA TYR A 314 -22.27 6.54 -5.35
C TYR A 314 -22.97 5.94 -4.11
N LEU A 315 -23.18 4.63 -4.12
CA LEU A 315 -23.83 3.87 -3.05
C LEU A 315 -22.93 3.54 -1.85
N GLU A 316 -21.61 3.78 -1.96
CA GLU A 316 -20.70 3.48 -0.85
C GLU A 316 -20.87 4.49 0.29
N PRO A 317 -20.91 4.01 1.56
CA PRO A 317 -21.19 4.87 2.71
C PRO A 317 -20.03 5.80 3.07
N TYR A 318 -18.81 5.50 2.63
CA TYR A 318 -17.62 6.29 2.93
C TYR A 318 -16.58 6.19 1.82
N SER A 319 -15.65 7.14 1.81
CA SER A 319 -14.46 7.14 0.97
C SER A 319 -13.19 7.18 1.83
N ASN A 320 -12.05 7.46 1.21
CA ASN A 320 -10.82 7.91 1.81
C ASN A 320 -10.55 9.38 1.45
N ASN A 321 -9.89 10.12 2.34
CA ASN A 321 -9.16 11.30 1.88
C ASN A 321 -7.96 10.88 1.02
N PRO A 322 -7.48 11.75 0.11
CA PRO A 322 -6.24 11.56 -0.62
C PRO A 322 -5.06 11.34 0.33
N ALA A 323 -4.22 10.35 0.02
CA ALA A 323 -3.15 9.92 0.91
C ALA A 323 -1.92 9.36 0.17
N PHE A 324 -0.79 9.43 0.87
CA PHE A 324 0.44 8.69 0.57
C PHE A 324 1.20 8.45 1.89
N ARG A 325 2.17 7.54 1.89
CA ARG A 325 2.91 7.23 3.13
C ARG A 325 4.41 7.07 2.91
N MET A 326 5.14 7.24 4.01
CA MET A 326 6.56 6.93 4.11
C MET A 326 6.75 5.80 5.13
N TYR A 327 7.63 4.86 4.81
CA TYR A 327 8.08 3.82 5.71
C TYR A 327 9.46 4.17 6.25
N LEU A 328 9.72 3.79 7.50
CA LEU A 328 11.06 3.75 8.08
C LEU A 328 11.46 2.28 8.24
N TYR A 329 12.70 1.94 7.91
CA TYR A 329 13.25 0.60 8.06
C TYR A 329 14.69 0.61 8.58
N ASP A 330 15.12 -0.47 9.24
CA ASP A 330 16.50 -0.63 9.72
C ASP A 330 17.42 -1.06 8.57
N ARG A 331 18.57 -0.40 8.41
CA ARG A 331 19.52 -0.68 7.32
C ARG A 331 20.30 -1.99 7.48
N MET A 332 20.26 -2.61 8.66
CA MET A 332 21.02 -3.84 8.95
C MET A 332 20.23 -5.10 8.64
N ASP A 333 18.95 -5.14 9.04
CA ASP A 333 18.09 -6.32 8.88
C ASP A 333 16.87 -6.08 7.99
N PHE A 334 16.70 -4.85 7.50
CA PHE A 334 15.59 -4.40 6.65
C PHE A 334 14.20 -4.48 7.31
N GLY A 335 14.16 -4.67 8.63
CA GLY A 335 12.93 -4.68 9.41
C GLY A 335 12.23 -3.33 9.41
N LEU A 336 10.90 -3.35 9.25
CA LEU A 336 10.08 -2.14 9.28
C LEU A 336 9.95 -1.59 10.71
N LEU A 337 10.19 -0.29 10.82
CA LEU A 337 10.25 0.46 12.07
C LEU A 337 9.02 1.34 12.27
N ASP A 338 8.51 2.00 11.21
CA ASP A 338 7.37 2.92 11.35
C ASP A 338 6.70 3.23 10.01
N ILE A 339 5.49 3.77 10.09
CA ILE A 339 4.74 4.37 8.97
C ILE A 339 4.40 5.80 9.35
N TRP A 340 4.70 6.73 8.46
CA TRP A 340 4.26 8.11 8.52
C TRP A 340 3.22 8.29 7.42
N GLN A 341 1.96 8.31 7.82
CA GLN A 341 0.83 8.47 6.92
C GLN A 341 0.55 9.95 6.73
N TYR A 342 0.50 10.38 5.48
CA TYR A 342 0.13 11.74 5.10
C TYR A 342 -1.23 11.72 4.43
N TYR A 343 -1.97 12.81 4.60
CA TYR A 343 -3.24 12.98 3.94
C TYR A 343 -3.53 14.43 3.62
N LEU A 344 -4.46 14.63 2.70
CA LEU A 344 -5.11 15.90 2.44
C LEU A 344 -6.56 15.81 2.90
N ASN A 345 -6.99 16.68 3.82
CA ASN A 345 -8.42 16.83 4.06
C ASN A 345 -9.04 17.50 2.83
N LEU A 346 -9.68 16.71 1.97
CA LEU A 346 -10.16 17.16 0.67
C LEU A 346 -11.22 18.26 0.80
N THR A 347 -12.12 18.12 1.77
CA THR A 347 -13.16 19.12 2.08
C THR A 347 -12.52 20.46 2.46
N GLU A 348 -11.58 20.46 3.40
CA GLU A 348 -10.85 21.65 3.82
C GLU A 348 -10.06 22.27 2.67
N ALA A 349 -9.40 21.43 1.86
CA ALA A 349 -8.58 21.88 0.73
C ALA A 349 -9.41 22.59 -0.35
N ASN A 350 -10.58 22.05 -0.66
CA ASN A 350 -11.51 22.65 -1.61
C ASN A 350 -12.12 23.96 -1.07
N GLN A 351 -12.50 24.00 0.21
CA GLN A 351 -13.04 25.22 0.85
C GLN A 351 -12.02 26.35 0.89
N LYS A 352 -10.76 26.03 1.22
CA LYS A 352 -9.67 27.02 1.33
C LYS A 352 -8.94 27.28 0.01
N GLN A 353 -9.23 26.50 -1.03
CA GLN A 353 -8.49 26.49 -2.29
C GLN A 353 -6.97 26.32 -2.10
N ARG A 354 -6.57 25.50 -1.11
CA ARG A 354 -5.16 25.25 -0.78
C ARG A 354 -4.95 23.78 -0.39
N SER A 355 -3.90 23.15 -0.93
CA SER A 355 -3.55 21.75 -0.61
C SER A 355 -2.64 21.65 0.61
N ASP A 356 -3.23 21.72 1.81
CA ASP A 356 -2.52 21.59 3.09
C ASP A 356 -2.32 20.12 3.49
N TRP A 357 -1.46 19.42 2.74
CA TRP A 357 -1.02 18.07 3.08
C TRP A 357 -0.33 18.06 4.46
N ARG A 358 -0.69 17.09 5.30
CA ARG A 358 -0.19 16.97 6.67
C ARG A 358 -0.06 15.53 7.11
N LEU A 359 0.75 15.30 8.13
CA LEU A 359 0.77 14.01 8.83
C LEU A 359 -0.63 13.73 9.39
N GLU A 360 -1.21 12.60 9.00
CA GLU A 360 -2.38 12.03 9.65
C GLU A 360 -1.94 11.40 10.97
N TYR A 361 -0.99 10.47 10.90
CA TYR A 361 -0.45 9.80 12.07
C TYR A 361 0.95 9.22 11.81
N ILE A 362 1.65 8.93 12.92
CA ILE A 362 2.84 8.09 12.96
C ILE A 362 2.41 6.80 13.64
N MET A 363 2.56 5.64 13.00
CA MET A 363 1.91 4.39 13.42
C MET A 363 2.33 3.96 14.81
N THR A 364 3.64 3.95 15.10
CA THR A 364 4.16 3.58 16.42
C THR A 364 3.59 4.46 17.53
N LYS A 365 3.56 5.78 17.32
CA LYS A 365 3.00 6.75 18.28
C LYS A 365 1.48 6.60 18.42
N ALA A 366 0.78 6.37 17.32
CA ALA A 366 -0.68 6.30 17.29
C ALA A 366 -1.23 5.07 18.03
N PHE A 367 -0.50 3.95 17.98
CA PHE A 367 -0.91 2.67 18.55
C PHE A 367 -0.04 2.18 19.71
N GLY A 368 0.97 2.94 20.12
CA GLY A 368 1.87 2.57 21.21
C GLY A 368 2.79 1.39 20.88
N LEU A 369 3.17 1.24 19.61
CA LEU A 369 4.06 0.15 19.15
C LEU A 369 5.53 0.56 19.24
N THR A 370 6.42 -0.43 19.35
CA THR A 370 7.88 -0.20 19.30
C THR A 370 8.41 -0.14 17.88
N ASP A 371 7.77 -0.89 16.99
CA ASP A 371 8.15 -1.12 15.59
C ASP A 371 6.95 -1.71 14.83
N LEU A 372 7.16 -2.08 13.57
CA LEU A 372 6.14 -2.72 12.73
C LEU A 372 6.48 -4.19 12.42
N GLN A 373 7.22 -4.84 13.32
CA GLN A 373 7.53 -6.27 13.19
C GLN A 373 6.25 -7.11 13.37
N PRO A 374 6.22 -8.35 12.85
CA PRO A 374 5.03 -9.19 12.86
C PRO A 374 4.43 -9.37 14.27
N SER A 375 5.27 -9.48 15.29
CA SER A 375 4.85 -9.58 16.70
C SER A 375 4.10 -8.34 17.19
N SER A 376 4.57 -7.15 16.85
CA SER A 376 3.92 -5.87 17.20
C SER A 376 2.57 -5.74 16.50
N LEU A 377 2.48 -6.12 15.22
CA LEU A 377 1.22 -6.08 14.47
C LEU A 377 0.21 -7.13 14.96
N LEU A 378 0.67 -8.33 15.34
CA LEU A 378 -0.21 -9.33 15.95
C LEU A 378 -0.80 -8.81 17.26
N GLN A 379 0.01 -8.21 18.13
CA GLN A 379 -0.47 -7.59 19.37
C GLN A 379 -1.51 -6.50 19.09
N LEU A 380 -1.27 -5.64 18.10
CA LEU A 380 -2.23 -4.64 17.67
C LEU A 380 -3.55 -5.27 17.17
N GLY A 381 -3.47 -6.24 16.26
CA GLY A 381 -4.65 -6.93 15.71
C GLY A 381 -5.46 -7.67 16.79
N LEU A 382 -4.79 -8.29 17.76
CA LEU A 382 -5.44 -8.93 18.91
C LEU A 382 -6.12 -7.89 19.82
N SER A 383 -5.50 -6.71 20.02
CA SER A 383 -6.09 -5.63 20.82
C SER A 383 -7.41 -5.13 20.25
N PHE A 384 -7.61 -5.24 18.94
CA PHE A 384 -8.86 -4.85 18.29
C PHE A 384 -10.04 -5.71 18.72
N ARG A 385 -9.82 -6.95 19.17
CA ARG A 385 -10.90 -7.86 19.62
C ARG A 385 -11.62 -7.36 20.86
N LEU A 386 -10.97 -6.54 21.68
CA LEU A 386 -11.54 -6.05 22.93
C LEU A 386 -12.82 -5.22 22.68
N PRO A 387 -13.87 -5.36 23.50
CA PRO A 387 -15.04 -4.50 23.45
C PRO A 387 -14.64 -3.02 23.57
N GLN A 388 -15.22 -2.16 22.75
CA GLN A 388 -14.97 -0.70 22.77
C GLN A 388 -13.47 -0.31 22.69
N ALA A 389 -12.65 -1.14 22.03
CA ALA A 389 -11.23 -0.88 21.86
C ALA A 389 -10.97 0.48 21.18
N ALA A 390 -10.44 1.45 21.92
CA ALA A 390 -10.02 2.75 21.39
C ALA A 390 -9.01 2.60 20.24
N ALA A 391 -8.14 1.59 20.32
CA ALA A 391 -7.22 1.22 19.24
C ALA A 391 -7.96 0.86 17.94
N PHE A 392 -9.05 0.09 18.03
CA PHE A 392 -9.84 -0.27 16.84
C PHE A 392 -10.59 0.93 16.25
N GLN A 393 -11.19 1.78 17.08
CA GLN A 393 -11.87 2.99 16.58
C GLN A 393 -10.90 3.93 15.87
N ARG A 394 -9.67 4.09 16.41
CA ARG A 394 -8.61 4.82 15.73
C ARG A 394 -8.19 4.16 14.42
N TYR A 395 -7.97 2.84 14.44
CA TYR A 395 -7.65 2.07 13.23
C TYR A 395 -8.72 2.25 12.15
N PHE A 396 -9.99 2.17 12.50
CA PHE A 396 -11.08 2.34 11.54
C PHE A 396 -11.23 3.80 11.04
N THR A 397 -10.91 4.79 11.87
CA THR A 397 -10.83 6.19 11.41
C THR A 397 -9.71 6.34 10.36
N ASN A 398 -8.53 5.76 10.63
CA ASN A 398 -7.39 5.78 9.72
C ASN A 398 -7.64 4.94 8.46
N PHE A 399 -8.41 3.85 8.55
CA PHE A 399 -8.82 3.01 7.42
C PHE A 399 -9.47 3.83 6.29
N MET A 400 -10.21 4.87 6.66
CA MET A 400 -10.83 5.85 5.75
C MET A 400 -10.00 7.13 5.60
N VAL A 401 -8.75 7.15 6.06
CA VAL A 401 -7.85 8.32 6.03
C VAL A 401 -8.51 9.55 6.66
N SER A 402 -9.12 9.37 7.83
CA SER A 402 -9.81 10.44 8.55
C SER A 402 -10.90 11.15 7.71
N TYR A 403 -11.51 10.44 6.76
CA TYR A 403 -12.59 10.96 5.90
C TYR A 403 -13.76 11.49 6.74
N ASN A 404 -14.23 10.69 7.69
CA ASN A 404 -15.33 11.06 8.57
C ASN A 404 -15.26 10.28 9.89
N SER A 405 -14.95 10.97 10.99
CA SER A 405 -14.82 10.36 12.32
C SER A 405 -16.16 9.98 12.97
N SER A 406 -17.30 10.39 12.39
CA SER A 406 -18.63 10.02 12.87
C SER A 406 -19.07 8.63 12.40
N ILE A 407 -18.38 8.04 11.41
CA ILE A 407 -18.68 6.71 10.91
C ILE A 407 -17.98 5.68 11.81
N THR A 408 -18.78 4.81 12.44
CA THR A 408 -18.29 3.79 13.37
C THR A 408 -18.39 2.39 12.74
N CYS A 409 -17.56 1.47 13.23
CA CYS A 409 -17.55 0.07 12.81
C CYS A 409 -17.73 -0.82 14.03
N GLU A 410 -18.88 -1.47 14.12
CA GLU A 410 -19.25 -2.35 15.22
C GLU A 410 -19.85 -3.65 14.70
N GLY A 411 -20.09 -4.63 15.58
CA GLY A 411 -20.68 -5.92 15.23
C GLY A 411 -19.95 -6.61 14.07
N ASP A 412 -20.69 -6.91 12.99
CA ASP A 412 -20.17 -7.61 11.82
C ASP A 412 -19.11 -6.82 11.03
N CYS A 413 -19.18 -5.49 11.03
CA CYS A 413 -18.14 -4.66 10.41
C CYS A 413 -16.80 -4.90 11.11
N LYS A 414 -16.80 -4.82 12.45
CA LYS A 414 -15.60 -5.02 13.26
C LYS A 414 -15.09 -6.45 13.16
N LEU A 415 -15.99 -7.44 13.14
CA LEU A 415 -15.61 -8.83 12.95
C LEU A 415 -14.90 -9.05 11.61
N SER A 416 -15.44 -8.50 10.52
CA SER A 416 -14.85 -8.63 9.18
C SER A 416 -13.48 -7.98 9.09
N GLN A 417 -13.33 -6.77 9.64
CA GLN A 417 -12.07 -6.03 9.74
C GLN A 417 -11.01 -6.84 10.51
N VAL A 418 -11.32 -7.26 11.74
CA VAL A 418 -10.36 -7.94 12.62
C VAL A 418 -9.97 -9.31 12.07
N CYS A 419 -10.93 -10.07 11.50
CA CYS A 419 -10.60 -11.35 10.88
C CYS A 419 -9.72 -11.18 9.64
N ALA A 420 -9.96 -10.16 8.81
CA ALA A 420 -9.11 -9.88 7.66
C ALA A 420 -7.67 -9.47 8.06
N VAL A 421 -7.52 -8.73 9.17
CA VAL A 421 -6.20 -8.36 9.73
C VAL A 421 -5.41 -9.59 10.19
N LEU A 422 -6.07 -10.55 10.84
CA LEU A 422 -5.41 -11.67 11.53
C LEU A 422 -5.30 -12.96 10.69
N HIS A 423 -6.11 -13.10 9.64
CA HIS A 423 -6.30 -14.38 8.95
C HIS A 423 -6.36 -14.21 7.44
N LEU A 424 -5.31 -14.67 6.76
CA LEU A 424 -5.12 -14.51 5.32
C LEU A 424 -5.49 -15.76 4.52
N ASP A 425 -5.61 -16.92 5.16
CA ASP A 425 -6.04 -18.18 4.53
C ASP A 425 -7.48 -18.53 4.90
N GLN A 426 -8.12 -19.34 4.06
CA GLN A 426 -9.52 -19.71 4.22
C GLN A 426 -9.82 -20.45 5.52
N PRO A 427 -9.06 -21.50 5.93
CA PRO A 427 -9.35 -22.20 7.18
C PRO A 427 -9.34 -21.28 8.40
N SER A 428 -8.33 -20.43 8.52
CA SER A 428 -8.18 -19.55 9.68
C SER A 428 -9.19 -18.40 9.67
N TYR A 429 -9.48 -17.82 8.51
CA TYR A 429 -10.49 -16.77 8.37
C TYR A 429 -11.89 -17.30 8.68
N ALA A 430 -12.26 -18.46 8.10
CA ALA A 430 -13.55 -19.10 8.33
C ALA A 430 -13.78 -19.42 9.82
N LYS A 431 -12.73 -19.88 10.52
CA LYS A 431 -12.75 -20.10 11.97
C LYS A 431 -12.99 -18.80 12.73
N CYS A 432 -12.30 -17.72 12.38
CA CYS A 432 -12.45 -16.41 13.02
C CYS A 432 -13.88 -15.86 12.90
N VAL A 433 -14.44 -15.85 11.68
CA VAL A 433 -15.79 -15.34 11.45
C VAL A 433 -16.87 -16.27 12.01
N GLY A 434 -16.61 -17.59 12.05
CA GLY A 434 -17.53 -18.62 12.55
C GLY A 434 -17.68 -18.65 14.08
N GLN A 435 -16.70 -18.13 14.83
CA GLN A 435 -16.78 -18.04 16.30
C GLN A 435 -17.81 -17.02 16.82
N GLY A 436 -18.49 -16.29 15.93
CA GLY A 436 -19.67 -15.49 16.23
C GLY A 436 -19.45 -14.46 17.33
N GLY A 437 -18.77 -13.35 17.01
CA GLY A 437 -18.56 -12.19 17.89
C GLY A 437 -17.86 -12.56 19.20
N TRP A 438 -16.58 -12.21 19.34
CA TRP A 438 -15.72 -12.50 20.49
C TRP A 438 -16.47 -12.44 21.84
N LYS A 439 -17.02 -13.57 22.29
CA LYS A 439 -17.64 -13.68 23.61
C LYS A 439 -16.52 -13.53 24.61
N THR A 440 -16.61 -12.47 25.41
CA THR A 440 -15.78 -12.27 26.59
C THR A 440 -16.20 -13.34 27.60
N ASP A 441 -15.30 -14.27 27.89
CA ASP A 441 -15.34 -14.98 29.17
C ASP A 441 -14.90 -14.02 30.29
#